data_AF-A0A7K4BHH6-F1
#
_entry.id   AF-A0A7K4BHH6-F1
#
_cell.length_a   1.000
_cell.length_b   1.000
_cell.length_c   1.000
_cell.angle_alpha   90.00
_cell.angle_beta   90.00
_cell.angle_gamma   90.00
#
_symmetry.space_group_name_H-M   'P 1'
#
loop_
_entity.id
_entity.type
_entity.pdbx_description
1 polymer ?
#
loop_
_entity_poly.entity_id
_entity_poly.type
_entity_poly.pdbx_seq_one_letter_code
_entity_poly.pdbx_strand_id
1 'polypeptide(L)'
;ALLFGENDTTIQRFERVLKEDGTPVKNESSLPPGGGGARIPDASMSLEVLLISALLCVLGAGGLWMGLRAMPTNRAFAGIGAILILIAVGLIAVHAGGGPGPVDLDPDCFSVRPVIEGIEDLNPANDIPDYPEGFTARNGLLITYSGRGEVPLSSLAVELISGGQRIALTPSSTPPDDPRLNAGIAAYFEEVGNGDGAISSGEWLMVYADGCLIRDISGLKKGCLVWRPDTSPDHLEVATGDTLQYRLLLLPEREEITSGEVRLPPGLLDHSESAADEPVAPSSTFTVPEDLLTVGAPFIYTDLAGSNEISICPRSAATRSTFWYRADGETVSVTTPEGKTHMIVHMRITHRGNLDGVNYTIEAPALPAFTLHGSDEDFAPLRIPENASTSFGEVYMQRTLDRKESLDGSILFEVPDVLRPSDAYLSVDSESVPGHPVWVLG
;
A
#
# COMPACT_ATOMS: atom_id res chain seq x y z
N ALA A 1 -19.46 -1.71 35.29
CA ALA A 1 -19.16 -0.33 35.73
C ALA A 1 -18.16 0.22 34.73
N LEU A 2 -18.65 0.87 33.65
CA LEU A 2 -18.76 2.34 33.50
C LEU A 2 -17.34 2.96 33.40
N LEU A 3 -16.88 3.63 32.32
CA LEU A 3 -17.55 4.39 31.26
C LEU A 3 -16.74 4.34 29.95
N PHE A 4 -17.40 4.13 28.81
CA PHE A 4 -16.99 4.68 27.51
C PHE A 4 -17.78 5.97 27.33
N GLY A 5 -17.08 7.10 27.14
CA GLY A 5 -17.68 8.40 26.85
C GLY A 5 -17.49 8.73 25.37
N GLU A 6 -18.60 9.15 24.75
CA GLU A 6 -18.76 9.65 23.39
C GLU A 6 -17.70 10.67 22.99
N ASN A 7 -17.21 10.57 21.74
CA ASN A 7 -16.69 11.72 21.00
C ASN A 7 -17.56 11.89 19.77
N ASP A 8 -18.60 12.69 19.94
CA ASP A 8 -19.30 13.39 18.88
C ASP A 8 -18.76 14.84 18.84
N THR A 9 -18.88 15.50 17.69
CA THR A 9 -18.43 16.87 17.35
C THR A 9 -16.99 17.03 16.85
N THR A 10 -16.81 17.29 15.55
CA THR A 10 -16.13 18.48 14.97
C THR A 10 -16.27 18.49 13.44
N ILE A 11 -17.49 18.69 12.92
CA ILE A 11 -17.71 19.22 11.56
C ILE A 11 -18.68 20.38 11.71
N GLN A 12 -18.15 21.58 11.96
CA GLN A 12 -18.85 22.85 11.78
C GLN A 12 -17.90 24.02 12.05
N ARG A 13 -17.08 24.40 11.06
CA ARG A 13 -16.49 25.76 11.08
C ARG A 13 -15.98 26.38 9.76
N PHE A 14 -16.31 25.85 8.58
CA PHE A 14 -15.84 26.46 7.32
C PHE A 14 -16.89 27.21 6.48
N GLU A 15 -18.10 27.44 6.98
CA GLU A 15 -19.09 28.29 6.28
C GLU A 15 -19.51 29.50 7.12
N ARG A 16 -18.62 30.49 7.23
CA ARG A 16 -19.05 31.87 7.55
C ARG A 16 -18.04 32.93 7.11
N VAL A 17 -17.60 32.92 5.87
CA VAL A 17 -17.07 34.13 5.22
C VAL A 17 -17.38 34.03 3.72
N LEU A 18 -18.58 34.45 3.32
CA LEU A 18 -18.92 34.95 1.97
C LEU A 18 -20.45 35.13 1.88
N LYS A 19 -20.95 36.18 2.53
CA LYS A 19 -22.22 36.79 2.11
C LYS A 19 -22.34 38.20 2.69
N GLU A 20 -22.00 39.18 1.86
CA GLU A 20 -22.62 40.51 1.80
C GLU A 20 -22.02 41.21 0.58
N ASP A 21 -22.74 41.21 -0.56
CA ASP A 21 -23.35 42.44 -1.10
C ASP A 21 -24.13 42.17 -2.40
N GLY A 22 -25.25 42.90 -2.60
CA GLY A 22 -25.80 43.20 -3.93
C GLY A 22 -27.01 42.38 -4.43
N THR A 23 -28.10 43.09 -4.72
CA THR A 23 -29.48 42.68 -5.06
C THR A 23 -29.73 42.33 -6.56
N PRO A 24 -30.95 41.86 -6.95
CA PRO A 24 -31.16 40.96 -8.08
C PRO A 24 -31.60 41.64 -9.38
N VAL A 25 -31.34 41.00 -10.53
CA VAL A 25 -32.01 41.32 -11.80
C VAL A 25 -32.68 40.07 -12.35
N LYS A 26 -34.01 40.18 -12.46
CA LYS A 26 -34.96 39.27 -13.07
C LYS A 26 -34.83 39.35 -14.60
N ASN A 27 -34.83 38.23 -15.31
CA ASN A 27 -35.37 38.17 -16.67
C ASN A 27 -35.86 36.76 -17.00
N GLU A 28 -37.08 36.74 -17.53
CA GLU A 28 -37.88 35.61 -17.97
C GLU A 28 -37.51 35.16 -19.39
N SER A 29 -38.08 34.00 -19.79
CA SER A 29 -38.12 33.38 -21.13
C SER A 29 -36.92 32.47 -21.42
N SER A 30 -37.06 31.16 -21.69
CA SER A 30 -38.03 30.49 -22.57
C SER A 30 -37.98 28.96 -22.34
N LEU A 31 -39.12 28.26 -22.47
CA LEU A 31 -39.30 26.80 -22.66
C LEU A 31 -39.91 26.60 -24.07
N PRO A 32 -40.10 25.37 -24.64
CA PRO A 32 -39.41 24.05 -24.56
C PRO A 32 -39.14 23.55 -26.04
N PRO A 33 -39.06 22.24 -26.46
CA PRO A 33 -39.30 20.97 -25.75
C PRO A 33 -38.38 19.77 -26.10
N GLY A 34 -38.52 18.68 -25.34
CA GLY A 34 -38.03 17.36 -25.76
C GLY A 34 -38.06 16.34 -24.62
N GLY A 35 -39.02 15.43 -24.66
CA GLY A 35 -39.36 14.50 -23.57
C GLY A 35 -38.23 13.57 -23.11
N GLY A 36 -38.22 13.32 -21.81
CA GLY A 36 -37.51 12.21 -21.18
C GLY A 36 -38.43 11.63 -20.11
N GLY A 37 -38.92 10.41 -20.34
CA GLY A 37 -39.78 9.71 -19.39
C GLY A 37 -39.07 9.49 -18.06
N ALA A 38 -39.83 9.62 -16.98
CA ALA A 38 -39.39 9.25 -15.64
C ALA A 38 -38.97 7.77 -15.64
N ARG A 39 -37.65 7.51 -15.63
CA ARG A 39 -37.13 6.22 -15.21
C ARG A 39 -37.11 6.21 -13.69
N ILE A 40 -37.98 5.40 -13.13
CA ILE A 40 -37.96 4.94 -11.74
C ILE A 40 -36.59 4.28 -11.52
N PRO A 41 -35.83 4.61 -10.46
CA PRO A 41 -34.62 3.87 -10.14
C PRO A 41 -35.02 2.48 -9.63
N ASP A 42 -34.71 1.45 -10.41
CA ASP A 42 -34.74 0.05 -9.99
C ASP A 42 -33.59 -0.17 -8.98
N ALA A 43 -33.85 0.15 -7.71
CA ALA A 43 -33.08 -0.41 -6.61
C ALA A 43 -33.63 -1.83 -6.34
N SER A 44 -33.32 -2.77 -7.23
CA SER A 44 -33.66 -4.17 -7.02
C SER A 44 -32.69 -4.78 -6.01
N MET A 45 -33.02 -4.68 -4.72
CA MET A 45 -32.44 -5.58 -3.72
C MET A 45 -32.64 -7.02 -4.21
N SER A 46 -31.57 -7.82 -4.23
CA SER A 46 -31.68 -9.24 -4.58
C SER A 46 -32.74 -9.91 -3.71
N LEU A 47 -33.75 -10.50 -4.35
CA LEU A 47 -34.87 -11.18 -3.69
C LEU A 47 -34.38 -12.20 -2.66
N GLU A 48 -33.23 -12.82 -2.93
CA GLU A 48 -32.56 -13.78 -2.06
C GLU A 48 -32.08 -13.14 -0.74
N VAL A 49 -31.47 -11.96 -0.80
CA VAL A 49 -31.01 -11.21 0.39
C VAL A 49 -32.20 -10.77 1.24
N LEU A 50 -33.29 -10.37 0.60
CA LEU A 50 -34.51 -9.95 1.28
C LEU A 50 -35.22 -11.14 1.95
N LEU A 51 -35.24 -12.31 1.29
CA LEU A 51 -35.75 -13.56 1.85
C LEU A 51 -34.90 -14.06 3.02
N ILE A 52 -33.57 -14.01 2.91
CA ILE A 52 -32.64 -14.41 3.99
C ILE A 52 -32.80 -13.48 5.18
N SER A 53 -32.87 -12.16 4.96
CA SER A 53 -33.06 -11.17 6.03
C SER A 53 -34.40 -11.33 6.72
N ALA A 54 -35.48 -11.58 5.97
CA ALA A 54 -36.79 -11.86 6.54
C ALA A 54 -36.80 -13.14 7.38
N LEU A 55 -36.14 -14.21 6.91
CA LEU A 55 -36.03 -15.47 7.64
C LEU A 55 -35.25 -15.29 8.95
N LEU A 56 -34.14 -14.56 8.93
CA LEU A 56 -33.33 -14.24 10.12
C LEU A 56 -34.11 -13.41 11.14
N CYS A 57 -34.92 -12.44 10.69
CA CYS A 57 -35.80 -11.67 11.56
C CYS A 57 -36.88 -12.54 12.24
N VAL A 58 -37.51 -13.46 11.49
CA VAL A 58 -38.53 -14.36 12.05
C VAL A 58 -37.93 -15.33 13.05
N LEU A 59 -36.78 -15.93 12.74
CA LEU A 59 -36.07 -16.84 13.63
C LEU A 59 -35.54 -16.11 14.88
N GLY A 60 -34.99 -14.91 14.69
CA GLY A 60 -34.47 -14.06 15.76
C GLY A 60 -35.57 -13.60 16.73
N ALA A 61 -36.71 -13.15 16.21
CA ALA A 61 -37.87 -12.79 17.01
C ALA A 61 -38.43 -13.99 17.79
N GLY A 62 -38.44 -15.18 17.18
CA GLY A 62 -38.82 -16.43 17.86
C GLY A 62 -37.88 -16.80 19.02
N GLY A 63 -36.57 -16.70 18.82
CA GLY A 63 -35.56 -16.94 19.86
C GLY A 63 -35.64 -15.93 21.01
N LEU A 64 -35.85 -14.66 20.68
CA LEU A 64 -36.03 -13.58 21.66
C LEU A 64 -37.31 -13.80 22.48
N TRP A 65 -38.42 -14.15 21.84
CA TRP A 65 -39.71 -14.43 22.49
C TRP A 65 -39.63 -15.65 23.42
N MET A 66 -39.00 -16.74 22.99
CA MET A 66 -38.79 -17.92 23.82
C MET A 66 -37.88 -17.65 25.02
N GLY A 67 -36.83 -16.84 24.82
CA GLY A 67 -35.89 -16.46 25.88
C GLY A 67 -36.47 -15.50 26.94
N LEU A 68 -37.43 -14.63 26.56
CA LEU A 68 -38.07 -13.71 27.51
C LEU A 68 -39.21 -14.34 28.33
N ARG A 69 -39.83 -15.44 27.87
CA ARG A 69 -40.94 -16.10 28.60
C ARG A 69 -40.54 -17.37 29.35
N ALA A 70 -39.42 -18.01 29.02
CA ALA A 70 -38.98 -19.23 29.70
C ALA A 70 -37.99 -18.93 30.85
N MET A 71 -38.07 -19.73 31.92
CA MET A 71 -37.26 -19.69 33.14
C MET A 71 -35.73 -19.51 32.91
N PRO A 72 -34.96 -19.08 33.94
CA PRO A 72 -33.60 -18.51 33.80
C PRO A 72 -32.55 -19.38 33.10
N THR A 73 -32.81 -20.66 32.86
CA THR A 73 -31.94 -21.59 32.14
C THR A 73 -31.87 -21.34 30.62
N ASN A 74 -32.78 -20.53 30.05
CA ASN A 74 -32.91 -20.35 28.59
C ASN A 74 -32.39 -19.00 28.05
N ARG A 75 -31.61 -18.24 28.83
CA ARG A 75 -31.04 -16.93 28.41
C ARG A 75 -30.16 -17.01 27.17
N ALA A 76 -29.60 -18.17 26.86
CA ALA A 76 -28.84 -18.42 25.63
C ALA A 76 -29.69 -18.18 24.36
N PHE A 77 -30.99 -18.51 24.38
CA PHE A 77 -31.87 -18.33 23.23
C PHE A 77 -32.22 -16.86 22.96
N ALA A 78 -32.28 -16.03 24.01
CA ALA A 78 -32.42 -14.58 23.87
C ALA A 78 -31.18 -13.95 23.25
N GLY A 79 -29.98 -14.42 23.64
CA GLY A 79 -28.71 -13.96 23.06
C GLY A 79 -28.59 -14.32 21.57
N ILE A 80 -28.91 -15.57 21.21
CA ILE A 80 -28.92 -16.03 19.81
C ILE A 80 -29.97 -15.24 19.00
N GLY A 81 -31.15 -14.99 19.56
CA GLY A 81 -32.19 -14.19 18.92
C GLY A 81 -31.75 -12.76 18.62
N ALA A 82 -31.07 -12.11 19.57
CA ALA A 82 -30.53 -10.76 19.39
C ALA A 82 -29.43 -10.71 18.33
N ILE A 83 -28.52 -11.71 18.31
CA ILE A 83 -27.47 -11.82 17.30
C ILE A 83 -28.06 -11.96 15.89
N LEU A 84 -29.08 -12.81 15.71
CA LEU A 84 -29.73 -13.01 14.40
C LEU A 84 -30.43 -11.74 13.90
N ILE A 85 -31.05 -10.97 14.80
CA ILE A 85 -31.67 -9.68 14.45
C ILE A 85 -30.58 -8.66 14.07
N LEU A 86 -29.47 -8.60 14.80
CA LEU A 86 -28.36 -7.69 14.48
C LEU A 86 -27.71 -8.02 13.14
N ILE A 87 -27.56 -9.31 12.79
CA ILE A 87 -27.07 -9.74 11.48
C ILE A 87 -28.05 -9.33 10.39
N ALA A 88 -29.35 -9.52 10.59
CA ALA A 88 -30.37 -9.10 9.62
C ALA A 88 -30.39 -7.57 9.42
N VAL A 89 -30.25 -6.81 10.51
CA VAL A 89 -30.16 -5.34 10.46
C VAL A 89 -28.85 -4.90 9.77
N GLY A 90 -27.73 -5.59 10.00
CA GLY A 90 -26.47 -5.35 9.30
C GLY A 90 -26.58 -5.61 7.79
N LEU A 91 -27.18 -6.72 7.38
CA LEU A 91 -27.41 -7.04 5.97
C LEU A 91 -28.31 -6.02 5.27
N ILE A 92 -29.37 -5.58 5.96
CA ILE A 92 -30.26 -4.53 5.46
C ILE A 92 -29.54 -3.17 5.45
N ALA A 93 -28.74 -2.83 6.46
CA ALA A 93 -28.00 -1.57 6.52
C ALA A 93 -26.91 -1.46 5.45
N VAL A 94 -26.24 -2.57 5.12
CA VAL A 94 -25.29 -2.67 3.99
C VAL A 94 -25.98 -2.42 2.63
N HIS A 95 -27.27 -2.71 2.50
CA HIS A 95 -28.02 -2.51 1.25
C HIS A 95 -28.91 -1.25 1.24
N ALA A 96 -29.30 -0.72 2.41
CA ALA A 96 -30.17 0.45 2.57
C ALA A 96 -29.37 1.73 2.84
N GLY A 97 -28.17 1.62 3.42
CA GLY A 97 -27.13 2.62 3.24
C GLY A 97 -26.63 2.44 1.82
N GLY A 98 -27.22 3.18 0.89
CA GLY A 98 -26.72 3.20 -0.49
C GLY A 98 -25.22 3.38 -0.43
N GLY A 99 -24.48 2.35 -0.86
CA GLY A 99 -23.08 2.51 -1.19
C GLY A 99 -22.96 3.75 -2.06
N PRO A 100 -21.86 4.51 -1.95
CA PRO A 100 -21.66 5.67 -2.82
C PRO A 100 -22.00 5.21 -4.24
N GLY A 101 -22.90 5.94 -4.91
CA GLY A 101 -23.11 5.73 -6.34
C GLY A 101 -21.76 5.69 -7.05
N PRO A 102 -21.68 5.10 -8.26
CA PRO A 102 -20.42 4.77 -8.91
C PRO A 102 -19.44 5.91 -8.68
N VAL A 103 -18.38 5.62 -7.92
CA VAL A 103 -17.34 6.60 -7.66
C VAL A 103 -16.90 7.03 -9.04
N ASP A 104 -17.17 8.29 -9.39
CA ASP A 104 -16.78 8.86 -10.68
C ASP A 104 -15.27 9.02 -10.62
N LEU A 105 -14.58 7.90 -10.86
CA LEU A 105 -13.14 7.77 -10.82
C LEU A 105 -12.63 8.36 -12.12
N ASP A 106 -11.92 9.48 -12.01
CA ASP A 106 -11.27 10.11 -13.14
C ASP A 106 -10.16 9.19 -13.68
N PRO A 107 -10.24 8.70 -14.94
CA PRO A 107 -9.23 7.81 -15.53
C PRO A 107 -7.83 8.42 -15.52
N ASP A 108 -7.72 9.75 -15.63
CA ASP A 108 -6.45 10.47 -15.69
C ASP A 108 -5.73 10.50 -14.32
N CYS A 109 -6.43 10.11 -13.25
CA CYS A 109 -5.85 9.98 -11.92
C CYS A 109 -5.12 8.66 -11.69
N PHE A 110 -5.12 7.74 -12.66
CA PHE A 110 -4.39 6.48 -12.59
C PHE A 110 -3.21 6.47 -13.55
N SER A 111 -2.04 6.08 -13.06
CA SER A 111 -0.87 5.83 -13.90
C SER A 111 -0.34 4.43 -13.66
N VAL A 112 0.03 3.74 -14.73
CA VAL A 112 0.53 2.36 -14.65
C VAL A 112 1.93 2.31 -15.25
N ARG A 113 2.86 1.67 -14.56
CA ARG A 113 4.25 1.53 -14.99
C ARG A 113 4.77 0.12 -14.68
N PRO A 114 5.62 -0.45 -15.55
CA PRO A 114 6.24 -1.73 -15.26
C PRO A 114 7.35 -1.57 -14.23
N VAL A 115 7.47 -2.55 -13.33
CA VAL A 115 8.55 -2.68 -12.36
C VAL A 115 9.27 -4.00 -12.63
N ILE A 116 10.55 -3.92 -12.96
CA ILE A 116 11.42 -5.08 -13.14
C ILE A 116 12.64 -4.87 -12.25
N GLU A 117 12.69 -5.58 -11.12
CA GLU A 117 13.80 -5.53 -10.16
C GLU A 117 14.96 -6.42 -10.62
N GLY A 118 14.63 -7.56 -11.26
CA GLY A 118 15.61 -8.51 -11.76
C GLY A 118 14.92 -9.68 -12.46
N ILE A 119 15.60 -10.29 -13.44
CA ILE A 119 15.12 -11.49 -14.11
C ILE A 119 16.24 -12.51 -14.09
N GLU A 120 15.99 -13.64 -13.44
CA GLU A 120 16.95 -14.72 -13.34
C GLU A 120 16.28 -16.05 -13.65
N ASP A 121 17.06 -16.95 -14.24
CA ASP A 121 16.66 -18.30 -14.59
C ASP A 121 17.92 -19.17 -14.72
N LEU A 122 18.09 -20.11 -13.80
CA LEU A 122 19.21 -21.04 -13.76
C LEU A 122 19.18 -22.02 -14.94
N ASN A 123 18.00 -22.31 -15.48
CA ASN A 123 17.85 -23.25 -16.58
C ASN A 123 16.86 -22.74 -17.64
N PRO A 124 17.31 -21.84 -18.53
CA PRO A 124 16.48 -21.28 -19.61
C PRO A 124 15.88 -22.29 -20.61
N ALA A 125 16.19 -23.59 -20.48
CA ALA A 125 15.78 -24.65 -21.39
C ALA A 125 14.59 -25.50 -20.90
N ASN A 126 14.13 -25.35 -19.65
CA ASN A 126 13.10 -26.23 -19.07
C ASN A 126 11.70 -25.62 -18.95
N ASP A 127 11.48 -24.42 -19.50
CA ASP A 127 10.21 -23.69 -19.49
C ASP A 127 9.63 -23.44 -18.08
N ILE A 128 10.45 -23.56 -17.03
CA ILE A 128 10.05 -23.44 -15.64
C ILE A 128 10.96 -22.40 -14.96
N PRO A 129 10.40 -21.41 -14.24
CA PRO A 129 11.20 -20.51 -13.44
C PRO A 129 12.03 -21.25 -12.38
N ASP A 130 13.35 -21.16 -12.48
CA ASP A 130 14.29 -21.73 -11.54
C ASP A 130 15.28 -20.66 -11.08
N TYR A 131 15.21 -20.25 -9.81
CA TYR A 131 16.02 -19.13 -9.33
C TYR A 131 17.21 -19.60 -8.47
N PRO A 132 18.31 -18.84 -8.41
CA PRO A 132 19.33 -19.07 -7.39
C PRO A 132 18.79 -18.83 -5.99
N GLU A 133 19.47 -19.41 -5.00
CA GLU A 133 19.13 -19.24 -3.60
C GLU A 133 19.18 -17.75 -3.21
N GLY A 134 18.09 -17.24 -2.62
CA GLY A 134 17.98 -15.84 -2.19
C GLY A 134 17.43 -14.87 -3.25
N PHE A 135 17.03 -15.34 -4.43
CA PHE A 135 16.33 -14.49 -5.41
C PHE A 135 14.98 -13.99 -4.86
N THR A 136 14.77 -12.68 -4.90
CA THR A 136 13.63 -12.00 -4.25
C THR A 136 13.04 -10.87 -5.10
N ALA A 137 13.35 -10.82 -6.41
CA ALA A 137 12.90 -9.74 -7.28
C ALA A 137 11.37 -9.67 -7.37
N ARG A 138 10.81 -8.50 -7.05
CA ARG A 138 9.36 -8.27 -7.06
C ARG A 138 8.94 -7.55 -8.33
N ASN A 139 8.86 -8.31 -9.41
CA ASN A 139 8.47 -7.81 -10.72
C ASN A 139 6.95 -7.63 -10.84
N GLY A 140 6.48 -6.75 -11.73
CA GLY A 140 5.05 -6.55 -11.96
C GLY A 140 4.70 -5.21 -12.57
N LEU A 141 3.51 -4.70 -12.22
CA LEU A 141 3.03 -3.38 -12.57
C LEU A 141 2.75 -2.57 -11.31
N LEU A 142 3.25 -1.34 -11.28
CA LEU A 142 2.90 -0.36 -10.26
C LEU A 142 1.79 0.55 -10.79
N ILE A 143 0.70 0.63 -10.04
CA ILE A 143 -0.45 1.49 -10.32
C ILE A 143 -0.47 2.59 -9.27
N THR A 144 -0.41 3.85 -9.70
CA THR A 144 -0.46 5.01 -8.80
C THR A 144 -1.80 5.72 -8.92
N TYR A 145 -2.37 6.13 -7.80
CA TYR A 145 -3.59 6.94 -7.77
C TYR A 145 -3.29 8.37 -7.29
N SER A 146 -3.72 9.37 -8.05
CA SER A 146 -3.59 10.80 -7.71
C SER A 146 -4.94 11.50 -7.57
N GLY A 147 -6.04 10.76 -7.52
CA GLY A 147 -7.39 11.31 -7.43
C GLY A 147 -7.76 11.71 -6.00
N ARG A 148 -9.02 12.11 -5.82
CA ARG A 148 -9.57 12.46 -4.50
C ARG A 148 -10.30 11.26 -3.90
N GLY A 149 -10.20 11.12 -2.58
CA GLY A 149 -10.85 10.03 -1.84
C GLY A 149 -10.01 8.76 -1.83
N GLU A 150 -10.61 7.71 -1.29
CA GLU A 150 -10.01 6.39 -1.10
C GLU A 150 -10.69 5.41 -2.04
N VAL A 151 -9.90 4.53 -2.68
CA VAL A 151 -10.41 3.47 -3.55
C VAL A 151 -10.13 2.12 -2.90
N PRO A 152 -11.15 1.42 -2.38
CA PRO A 152 -10.93 0.12 -1.74
C PRO A 152 -10.30 -0.88 -2.71
N LEU A 153 -9.22 -1.56 -2.32
CA LEU A 153 -8.60 -2.60 -3.15
C LEU A 153 -9.62 -3.66 -3.54
N SER A 154 -10.52 -4.03 -2.62
CA SER A 154 -11.61 -5.01 -2.83
C SER A 154 -12.58 -4.65 -3.97
N SER A 155 -12.63 -3.39 -4.38
CA SER A 155 -13.43 -2.92 -5.52
C SER A 155 -12.66 -2.92 -6.85
N LEU A 156 -11.39 -3.31 -6.88
CA LEU A 156 -10.56 -3.26 -8.08
C LEU A 156 -10.33 -4.65 -8.67
N ALA A 157 -10.21 -4.69 -9.99
CA ALA A 157 -9.66 -5.81 -10.73
C ALA A 157 -8.72 -5.31 -11.83
N VAL A 158 -7.71 -6.09 -12.17
CA VAL A 158 -6.75 -5.77 -13.22
C VAL A 158 -6.75 -6.89 -14.24
N GLU A 159 -6.99 -6.55 -15.50
CA GLU A 159 -6.82 -7.47 -16.61
C GLU A 159 -5.55 -7.16 -17.37
N LEU A 160 -4.78 -8.21 -17.66
CA LEU A 160 -3.52 -8.14 -18.39
C LEU A 160 -3.66 -8.92 -19.69
N ILE A 161 -3.22 -8.31 -20.79
CA ILE A 161 -3.37 -8.86 -22.15
C ILE A 161 -2.05 -8.71 -22.91
N SER A 162 -1.56 -9.81 -23.47
CA SER A 162 -0.40 -9.80 -24.39
C SER A 162 -0.47 -10.99 -25.34
N GLY A 163 -0.08 -10.81 -26.60
CA GLY A 163 0.03 -11.90 -27.57
C GLY A 163 -1.26 -12.71 -27.80
N GLY A 164 -2.44 -12.16 -27.48
CA GLY A 164 -3.73 -12.86 -27.54
C GLY A 164 -4.06 -13.69 -26.28
N GLN A 165 -3.16 -13.79 -25.32
CA GLN A 165 -3.42 -14.31 -23.98
C GLN A 165 -4.01 -13.20 -23.10
N ARG A 166 -4.88 -13.59 -22.15
CA ARG A 166 -5.52 -12.68 -21.20
C ARG A 166 -5.67 -13.36 -19.85
N ILE A 167 -5.36 -12.63 -18.80
CA ILE A 167 -5.68 -13.01 -17.42
C ILE A 167 -6.41 -11.88 -16.72
N ALA A 168 -7.18 -12.23 -15.69
CA ALA A 168 -7.84 -11.28 -14.81
C ALA A 168 -7.41 -11.58 -13.38
N LEU A 169 -6.96 -10.54 -12.67
CA LEU A 169 -6.50 -10.60 -11.30
C LEU A 169 -7.42 -9.75 -10.42
N THR A 170 -7.78 -10.29 -9.27
CA THR A 170 -8.49 -9.58 -8.21
C THR A 170 -7.66 -9.64 -6.93
N PRO A 171 -8.00 -8.86 -5.88
CA PRO A 171 -7.33 -8.96 -4.59
C PRO A 171 -7.40 -10.35 -3.94
N SER A 172 -8.34 -11.19 -4.38
CA SER A 172 -8.47 -12.58 -3.92
C SER A 172 -7.70 -13.59 -4.78
N SER A 173 -7.15 -13.19 -5.93
CA SER A 173 -6.32 -14.06 -6.75
C SER A 173 -5.03 -14.38 -6.01
N THR A 174 -4.63 -15.65 -5.99
CA THR A 174 -3.39 -16.09 -5.34
C THR A 174 -2.43 -16.74 -6.33
N PRO A 175 -1.11 -16.53 -6.19
CA PRO A 175 -0.14 -17.23 -7.00
C PRO A 175 -0.16 -18.74 -6.67
N PRO A 176 0.38 -19.60 -7.53
CA PRO A 176 0.49 -21.02 -7.25
C PRO A 176 1.21 -21.28 -5.92
N ASP A 177 0.76 -22.26 -5.15
CA ASP A 177 1.42 -22.72 -3.93
C ASP A 177 2.66 -23.58 -4.26
N ASP A 178 3.59 -22.97 -4.99
CA ASP A 178 4.90 -23.52 -5.35
C ASP A 178 5.93 -22.39 -5.23
N PRO A 179 6.88 -22.47 -4.26
CA PRO A 179 7.94 -21.48 -4.08
C PRO A 179 8.79 -21.20 -5.33
N ARG A 180 8.82 -22.14 -6.29
CA ARG A 180 9.49 -21.94 -7.57
C ARG A 180 8.71 -21.06 -8.53
N LEU A 181 7.38 -21.01 -8.37
CA LEU A 181 6.46 -20.36 -9.29
C LEU A 181 5.83 -19.08 -8.74
N ASN A 182 6.08 -18.74 -7.48
CA ASN A 182 5.51 -17.55 -6.84
C ASN A 182 6.55 -16.50 -6.45
N ALA A 183 7.84 -16.66 -6.77
CA ALA A 183 8.90 -15.67 -6.53
C ALA A 183 8.85 -14.97 -5.15
N GLY A 184 8.34 -15.64 -4.10
CA GLY A 184 8.19 -15.08 -2.76
C GLY A 184 6.99 -14.13 -2.55
N ILE A 185 6.07 -14.01 -3.51
CA ILE A 185 4.81 -13.26 -3.34
C ILE A 185 3.70 -14.15 -2.76
N ALA A 186 2.90 -13.59 -1.85
CA ALA A 186 1.74 -14.26 -1.25
C ALA A 186 0.39 -13.88 -1.92
N ALA A 187 0.36 -12.74 -2.61
CA ALA A 187 -0.81 -12.23 -3.31
C ALA A 187 -0.36 -11.43 -4.53
N TYR A 188 -1.24 -11.33 -5.53
CA TYR A 188 -0.97 -10.49 -6.70
C TYR A 188 -1.10 -9.01 -6.40
N PHE A 189 -2.00 -8.65 -5.48
CA PHE A 189 -2.28 -7.26 -5.10
C PHE A 189 -1.61 -6.97 -3.76
N GLU A 190 -0.79 -5.92 -3.72
CA GLU A 190 -0.26 -5.38 -2.48
C GLU A 190 -0.43 -3.86 -2.50
N GLU A 191 -1.07 -3.35 -1.46
CA GLU A 191 -1.07 -1.92 -1.20
C GLU A 191 0.33 -1.51 -0.75
N VAL A 192 0.91 -0.55 -1.46
CA VAL A 192 2.18 0.07 -1.14
C VAL A 192 1.86 1.44 -0.55
N GLY A 193 1.79 1.48 0.78
CA GLY A 193 1.28 2.62 1.51
C GLY A 193 1.07 2.30 2.99
N ASN A 194 -0.11 2.65 3.50
CA ASN A 194 -0.42 2.60 4.93
C ASN A 194 -0.98 1.23 5.39
N GLY A 195 -1.42 0.39 4.47
CA GLY A 195 -1.96 -0.96 4.67
C GLY A 195 -3.43 -1.01 5.11
N ASP A 196 -4.24 0.02 4.84
CA ASP A 196 -5.65 0.11 5.23
C ASP A 196 -6.61 -0.64 4.28
N GLY A 197 -6.10 -1.19 3.19
CA GLY A 197 -6.89 -1.90 2.19
C GLY A 197 -7.59 -0.99 1.19
N ALA A 198 -7.19 0.28 1.10
CA ALA A 198 -7.58 1.23 0.08
C ALA A 198 -6.36 1.89 -0.56
N ILE A 199 -6.56 2.50 -1.74
CA ILE A 199 -5.55 3.35 -2.39
C ILE A 199 -6.04 4.78 -2.29
N SER A 200 -5.27 5.60 -1.61
CA SER A 200 -5.46 7.05 -1.50
C SER A 200 -4.53 7.81 -2.44
N SER A 201 -4.75 9.11 -2.55
CA SER A 201 -3.84 9.99 -3.29
C SER A 201 -2.41 9.86 -2.77
N GLY A 202 -1.47 9.45 -3.62
CA GLY A 202 -0.06 9.25 -3.25
C GLY A 202 0.30 7.83 -2.82
N GLU A 203 -0.68 6.95 -2.64
CA GLU A 203 -0.49 5.52 -2.39
C GLU A 203 -0.52 4.74 -3.71
N TRP A 204 0.09 3.55 -3.69
CA TRP A 204 0.19 2.72 -4.88
C TRP A 204 -0.33 1.33 -4.66
N LEU A 205 -0.72 0.70 -5.75
CA LEU A 205 -1.02 -0.70 -5.82
C LEU A 205 0.05 -1.38 -6.67
N MET A 206 0.72 -2.36 -6.08
CA MET A 206 1.59 -3.25 -6.80
C MET A 206 0.79 -4.47 -7.26
N VAL A 207 0.88 -4.76 -8.56
CA VAL A 207 0.31 -5.95 -9.21
C VAL A 207 1.48 -6.84 -9.62
N TYR A 208 1.83 -7.81 -8.80
CA TYR A 208 3.02 -8.63 -9.00
C TYR A 208 2.88 -9.61 -10.16
N ALA A 209 4.00 -9.93 -10.81
CA ALA A 209 4.19 -11.18 -11.54
C ALA A 209 4.48 -12.29 -10.52
N ASP A 210 3.99 -13.51 -10.75
CA ASP A 210 4.29 -14.64 -9.88
C ASP A 210 5.65 -15.27 -10.20
N GLY A 211 6.17 -15.04 -11.40
CA GLY A 211 7.51 -15.45 -11.75
C GLY A 211 8.14 -14.66 -12.88
N CYS A 212 9.39 -15.01 -13.16
CA CYS A 212 10.12 -14.56 -14.32
C CYS A 212 11.01 -15.70 -14.85
N LEU A 213 11.38 -15.67 -16.12
CA LEU A 213 12.23 -16.68 -16.73
C LEU A 213 13.00 -16.10 -17.92
N ILE A 214 13.97 -16.83 -18.45
CA ILE A 214 14.73 -16.41 -19.64
C ILE A 214 14.33 -17.31 -20.81
N ARG A 215 13.79 -16.72 -21.88
CA ARG A 215 13.47 -17.43 -23.13
C ARG A 215 14.47 -17.13 -24.22
N ASP A 216 14.77 -18.13 -25.05
CA ASP A 216 15.30 -17.89 -26.39
C ASP A 216 14.14 -17.56 -27.34
N ILE A 217 14.03 -16.29 -27.73
CA ILE A 217 13.03 -15.80 -28.67
C ILE A 217 13.76 -15.32 -29.92
N SER A 218 13.65 -16.07 -31.01
CA SER A 218 14.29 -15.78 -32.30
C SER A 218 15.83 -15.70 -32.23
N GLY A 219 16.46 -16.54 -31.40
CA GLY A 219 17.92 -16.57 -31.24
C GLY A 219 18.45 -15.52 -30.25
N LEU A 220 17.56 -14.78 -29.58
CA LEU A 220 17.90 -13.80 -28.57
C LEU A 220 17.33 -14.24 -27.23
N LYS A 221 18.18 -14.30 -26.21
CA LYS A 221 17.73 -14.45 -24.83
C LYS A 221 16.97 -13.19 -24.42
N LYS A 222 15.72 -13.37 -24.00
CA LYS A 222 14.87 -12.32 -23.43
C LYS A 222 14.40 -12.77 -22.05
N GLY A 223 14.42 -11.86 -21.09
CA GLY A 223 13.70 -12.07 -19.83
C GLY A 223 12.19 -11.96 -20.07
N CYS A 224 11.41 -12.75 -19.38
CA CYS A 224 9.94 -12.75 -19.42
C CYS A 224 9.37 -12.64 -18.01
N LEU A 225 8.25 -11.92 -17.88
CA LEU A 225 7.41 -11.94 -16.69
C LEU A 225 6.26 -12.91 -16.89
N VAL A 226 5.86 -13.57 -15.80
CA VAL A 226 4.85 -14.63 -15.80
C VAL A 226 3.77 -14.29 -14.78
N TRP A 227 2.52 -14.59 -15.15
CA TRP A 227 1.37 -14.59 -14.25
C TRP A 227 0.55 -15.88 -14.46
N ARG A 228 0.34 -16.66 -13.41
CA ARG A 228 -0.41 -17.93 -13.39
C ARG A 228 -1.39 -17.96 -12.20
N PRO A 229 -2.41 -17.10 -12.17
CA PRO A 229 -3.31 -17.05 -11.02
C PRO A 229 -4.09 -18.36 -10.88
N ASP A 230 -4.31 -18.81 -9.65
CA ASP A 230 -5.15 -19.97 -9.32
C ASP A 230 -6.57 -19.90 -9.91
N THR A 231 -7.06 -18.68 -10.15
CA THR A 231 -8.35 -18.40 -10.77
C THR A 231 -8.40 -18.64 -12.29
N SER A 232 -7.27 -18.93 -12.95
CA SER A 232 -7.18 -19.14 -14.40
C SER A 232 -6.33 -20.37 -14.75
N PRO A 233 -6.81 -21.27 -15.64
CA PRO A 233 -5.96 -22.34 -16.17
C PRO A 233 -4.90 -21.80 -17.15
N ASP A 234 -5.14 -20.63 -17.74
CA ASP A 234 -4.23 -19.97 -18.67
C ASP A 234 -3.22 -19.12 -17.90
N HIS A 235 -1.96 -19.14 -18.34
CA HIS A 235 -0.93 -18.21 -17.89
C HIS A 235 -0.70 -17.12 -18.92
N LEU A 236 -0.21 -15.98 -18.45
CA LEU A 236 0.29 -14.90 -19.28
C LEU A 236 1.81 -14.82 -19.14
N GLU A 237 2.51 -14.90 -20.27
CA GLU A 237 3.96 -14.65 -20.34
C GLU A 237 4.22 -13.42 -21.22
N VAL A 238 5.03 -12.48 -20.74
CA VAL A 238 5.34 -11.24 -21.45
C VAL A 238 6.84 -11.01 -21.46
N ALA A 239 7.43 -10.97 -22.66
CA ALA A 239 8.86 -10.73 -22.79
C ALA A 239 9.23 -9.25 -22.58
N THR A 240 10.41 -9.03 -22.04
CA THR A 240 11.04 -7.71 -21.97
C THR A 240 11.16 -7.09 -23.37
N GLY A 241 10.88 -5.79 -23.46
CA GLY A 241 10.80 -5.04 -24.71
C GLY A 241 9.47 -5.15 -25.46
N ASP A 242 8.60 -6.09 -25.08
CA ASP A 242 7.27 -6.26 -25.66
C ASP A 242 6.23 -5.39 -24.92
N THR A 243 5.06 -5.24 -25.53
CA THR A 243 3.96 -4.43 -25.01
C THR A 243 2.99 -5.29 -24.20
N LEU A 244 2.66 -4.84 -23.00
CA LEU A 244 1.62 -5.38 -22.14
C LEU A 244 0.44 -4.41 -22.12
N GLN A 245 -0.74 -4.86 -22.51
CA GLN A 245 -1.98 -4.10 -22.37
C GLN A 245 -2.57 -4.36 -20.98
N TYR A 246 -3.06 -3.32 -20.32
CA TYR A 246 -3.75 -3.43 -19.04
C TYR A 246 -5.14 -2.79 -19.10
N ARG A 247 -6.05 -3.29 -18.27
CA ARG A 247 -7.33 -2.66 -17.96
C ARG A 247 -7.56 -2.69 -16.46
N LEU A 248 -7.81 -1.53 -15.88
CA LEU A 248 -8.23 -1.38 -14.49
C LEU A 248 -9.76 -1.31 -14.47
N LEU A 249 -10.38 -2.20 -13.71
CA LEU A 249 -11.83 -2.39 -13.67
C LEU A 249 -12.37 -2.17 -12.26
N LEU A 250 -13.56 -1.55 -12.16
CA LEU A 250 -14.34 -1.42 -10.94
C LEU A 250 -15.28 -2.62 -10.77
N LEU A 251 -15.20 -3.30 -9.65
CA LEU A 251 -16.06 -4.40 -9.23
C LEU A 251 -17.31 -3.87 -8.48
N PRO A 252 -18.44 -4.61 -8.52
CA PRO A 252 -18.63 -5.91 -9.17
C PRO A 252 -18.96 -5.85 -10.67
N GLU A 253 -19.37 -4.70 -11.21
CA GLU A 253 -19.87 -4.57 -12.59
C GLU A 253 -18.78 -4.76 -13.66
N ARG A 254 -17.51 -4.76 -13.27
CA ARG A 254 -16.33 -4.77 -14.15
C ARG A 254 -16.34 -3.60 -15.13
N GLU A 255 -16.77 -2.44 -14.63
CA GLU A 255 -16.73 -1.18 -15.38
C GLU A 255 -15.27 -0.77 -15.59
N GLU A 256 -14.88 -0.43 -16.81
CA GLU A 256 -13.52 0.00 -17.10
C GLU A 256 -13.27 1.40 -16.55
N ILE A 257 -12.35 1.51 -15.59
CA ILE A 257 -11.88 2.79 -15.05
C ILE A 257 -10.91 3.40 -16.04
N THR A 258 -9.86 2.66 -16.39
CA THR A 258 -8.84 3.10 -17.34
C THR A 258 -8.20 1.88 -18.03
N SER A 259 -7.68 2.08 -19.23
CA SER A 259 -6.92 1.08 -19.95
C SER A 259 -5.74 1.73 -20.68
N GLY A 260 -4.72 0.94 -20.94
CA GLY A 260 -3.53 1.45 -21.59
C GLY A 260 -2.55 0.35 -21.97
N GLU A 261 -1.41 0.80 -22.49
CA GLU A 261 -0.32 -0.08 -22.88
C GLU A 261 0.95 0.35 -22.16
N VAL A 262 1.66 -0.61 -21.58
CA VAL A 262 2.97 -0.40 -21.00
C VAL A 262 3.99 -1.26 -21.73
N ARG A 263 5.14 -0.68 -22.05
CA ARG A 263 6.25 -1.43 -22.64
C ARG A 263 7.15 -1.92 -21.53
N LEU A 264 7.36 -3.23 -21.43
CA LEU A 264 8.32 -3.77 -20.48
C LEU A 264 9.72 -3.29 -20.86
N PRO A 265 10.51 -2.71 -19.94
CA PRO A 265 11.85 -2.28 -20.27
C PRO A 265 12.70 -3.49 -20.67
N PRO A 266 13.67 -3.33 -21.60
CA PRO A 266 14.64 -4.38 -21.88
C PRO A 266 15.42 -4.69 -20.59
N GLY A 267 15.42 -5.94 -20.14
CA GLY A 267 16.18 -6.34 -18.95
C GLY A 267 17.69 -6.21 -19.20
N LEU A 268 18.44 -5.80 -18.18
CA LEU A 268 19.90 -5.97 -18.15
C LEU A 268 20.18 -7.48 -18.06
N LEU A 269 20.41 -8.14 -19.20
CA LEU A 269 20.90 -9.51 -19.22
C LEU A 269 22.43 -9.42 -19.26
N ASP A 270 23.08 -9.44 -18.08
CA ASP A 270 24.53 -9.37 -18.04
C ASP A 270 25.17 -10.64 -18.60
N HIS A 271 26.05 -10.42 -19.59
CA HIS A 271 27.11 -11.35 -19.93
C HIS A 271 28.15 -11.34 -18.80
N SER A 272 28.03 -12.23 -17.83
CA SER A 272 29.15 -12.55 -16.93
C SER A 272 29.91 -13.78 -17.43
N GLU A 273 30.95 -13.51 -18.22
CA GLU A 273 32.05 -14.43 -18.47
C GLU A 273 32.97 -14.43 -17.24
N SER A 274 33.28 -15.64 -16.78
CA SER A 274 34.10 -15.99 -15.62
C SER A 274 35.36 -15.13 -15.41
N ALA A 275 35.56 -14.64 -14.19
CA ALA A 275 36.87 -14.28 -13.67
C ALA A 275 37.06 -14.88 -12.25
N ALA A 276 38.25 -15.42 -12.04
CA ALA A 276 38.59 -16.40 -11.03
C ALA A 276 38.89 -15.83 -9.63
N ASP A 277 38.44 -16.59 -8.63
CA ASP A 277 39.11 -17.01 -7.38
C ASP A 277 40.27 -16.15 -6.84
N GLU A 278 40.04 -15.44 -5.72
CA GLU A 278 41.04 -15.15 -4.69
C GLU A 278 40.43 -15.22 -3.27
N PRO A 279 41.23 -15.57 -2.24
CA PRO A 279 40.73 -16.21 -1.03
C PRO A 279 40.21 -15.23 0.03
N VAL A 280 39.04 -15.54 0.57
CA VAL A 280 38.38 -14.83 1.68
C VAL A 280 39.09 -15.14 3.01
N ALA A 281 39.52 -14.11 3.73
CA ALA A 281 39.94 -14.19 5.13
C ALA A 281 38.70 -14.08 6.06
N PRO A 282 38.70 -14.74 7.24
CA PRO A 282 37.49 -14.90 8.04
C PRO A 282 37.03 -13.62 8.74
N SER A 283 35.70 -13.49 8.77
CA SER A 283 34.87 -12.45 9.36
C SER A 283 35.30 -11.96 10.74
N SER A 284 35.31 -10.64 10.90
CA SER A 284 35.43 -9.96 12.19
C SER A 284 34.04 -9.79 12.80
N THR A 285 33.92 -10.02 14.10
CA THR A 285 32.66 -10.02 14.85
C THR A 285 32.11 -8.61 15.04
N PHE A 286 30.93 -8.38 14.47
CA PHE A 286 30.02 -7.25 14.71
C PHE A 286 29.76 -7.04 16.22
N THR A 287 29.99 -5.83 16.72
CA THR A 287 29.74 -5.48 18.14
C THR A 287 28.50 -4.60 18.23
N VAL A 288 27.38 -5.24 18.46
CA VAL A 288 26.01 -4.72 18.64
C VAL A 288 25.91 -3.95 19.97
N PRO A 289 25.48 -2.67 20.02
CA PRO A 289 25.18 -1.98 21.28
C PRO A 289 24.14 -2.74 22.14
N GLU A 290 24.30 -2.75 23.47
CA GLU A 290 23.46 -3.58 24.37
C GLU A 290 21.99 -3.11 24.50
N ASP A 291 21.68 -1.86 24.12
CA ASP A 291 20.35 -1.23 24.28
C ASP A 291 19.60 -1.01 22.95
N LEU A 292 19.65 -2.00 22.04
CA LEU A 292 19.00 -1.88 20.73
C LEU A 292 17.50 -2.16 20.77
N LEU A 293 16.74 -1.24 20.19
CA LEU A 293 15.35 -1.45 19.86
C LEU A 293 15.24 -2.29 18.59
N THR A 294 14.19 -3.10 18.47
CA THR A 294 13.89 -3.79 17.21
C THR A 294 13.12 -2.86 16.30
N VAL A 295 13.27 -2.99 14.98
CA VAL A 295 12.37 -2.36 14.01
C VAL A 295 10.90 -2.60 14.40
N GLY A 296 10.08 -1.56 14.32
CA GLY A 296 8.70 -1.54 14.80
C GLY A 296 8.53 -1.17 16.27
N ALA A 297 9.58 -1.20 17.10
CA ALA A 297 9.53 -0.74 18.48
C ALA A 297 9.72 0.79 18.57
N PRO A 298 8.74 1.54 19.11
CA PRO A 298 8.88 2.98 19.24
C PRO A 298 9.82 3.35 20.39
N PHE A 299 10.74 4.28 20.15
CA PHE A 299 11.40 5.02 21.22
C PHE A 299 10.49 6.17 21.66
N ILE A 300 10.03 6.12 22.90
CA ILE A 300 9.14 7.13 23.48
C ILE A 300 9.96 7.98 24.46
N TYR A 301 9.91 9.29 24.31
CA TYR A 301 10.60 10.22 25.18
C TYR A 301 9.76 11.47 25.44
N THR A 302 10.16 12.20 26.48
CA THR A 302 9.66 13.55 26.73
C THR A 302 10.70 14.53 26.26
N ASP A 303 10.26 15.60 25.58
CA ASP A 303 11.14 16.68 25.15
C ASP A 303 11.90 17.32 26.33
N LEU A 304 12.94 18.10 26.03
CA LEU A 304 13.77 18.74 27.06
C LEU A 304 12.98 19.69 27.97
N ALA A 305 11.87 20.25 27.48
CA ALA A 305 10.99 21.10 28.26
C ALA A 305 10.11 20.32 29.26
N GLY A 306 9.95 19.00 29.07
CA GLY A 306 9.06 18.18 29.88
C GLY A 306 7.58 18.32 29.49
N SER A 307 7.28 18.99 28.37
CA SER A 307 5.94 19.41 27.99
C SER A 307 5.31 18.49 26.95
N ASN A 308 6.10 17.77 26.15
CA ASN A 308 5.60 16.97 25.03
C ASN A 308 6.08 15.51 25.11
N GLU A 309 5.17 14.56 24.92
CA GLU A 309 5.50 13.15 24.70
C GLU A 309 5.60 12.87 23.21
N ILE A 310 6.71 12.28 22.77
CA ILE A 310 7.06 12.06 21.36
C ILE A 310 7.43 10.58 21.19
N SER A 311 7.06 9.99 20.05
CA SER A 311 7.59 8.69 19.65
C SER A 311 8.27 8.73 18.29
N ILE A 312 9.42 8.08 18.18
CA ILE A 312 10.14 7.84 16.93
C ILE A 312 10.20 6.33 16.71
N CYS A 313 9.89 5.86 15.51
CA CYS A 313 9.86 4.44 15.21
C CYS A 313 10.22 4.17 13.74
N PRO A 314 11.33 3.47 13.45
CA PRO A 314 11.49 2.81 12.16
C PRO A 314 10.48 1.67 12.09
N ARG A 315 9.62 1.68 11.08
CA ARG A 315 8.52 0.72 10.88
C ARG A 315 8.94 -0.48 10.06
N SER A 316 9.81 -0.26 9.08
CA SER A 316 10.35 -1.28 8.20
C SER A 316 11.66 -0.81 7.58
N ALA A 317 12.45 -1.75 7.08
CA ALA A 317 13.63 -1.49 6.28
C ALA A 317 13.71 -2.48 5.11
N ALA A 318 14.17 -2.01 3.95
CA ALA A 318 14.33 -2.83 2.75
C ALA A 318 15.44 -2.29 1.85
N THR A 319 16.03 -3.15 1.03
CA THR A 319 17.03 -2.76 0.03
C THR A 319 16.44 -2.74 -1.38
N ARG A 320 16.84 -1.76 -2.22
CA ARG A 320 16.43 -1.65 -3.62
C ARG A 320 17.53 -1.02 -4.48
N SER A 321 17.85 -1.66 -5.61
CA SER A 321 18.86 -1.17 -6.57
C SER A 321 18.41 0.04 -7.38
N THR A 322 17.10 0.15 -7.64
CA THR A 322 16.51 1.25 -8.40
C THR A 322 15.30 1.82 -7.71
N PHE A 323 15.14 3.14 -7.80
CA PHE A 323 13.92 3.83 -7.41
C PHE A 323 13.59 4.96 -8.37
N TRP A 324 12.33 5.37 -8.35
CA TRP A 324 11.88 6.52 -9.12
C TRP A 324 11.45 7.62 -8.18
N TYR A 325 11.62 8.86 -8.59
CA TYR A 325 10.94 9.96 -7.94
C TYR A 325 10.41 10.95 -8.96
N ARG A 326 9.28 11.57 -8.65
CA ARG A 326 8.69 12.62 -9.50
C ARG A 326 8.88 13.96 -8.83
N ALA A 327 9.67 14.84 -9.43
CA ALA A 327 9.84 16.22 -8.98
C ALA A 327 9.43 17.17 -10.12
N ASP A 328 8.66 18.21 -9.80
CA ASP A 328 8.22 19.23 -10.77
C ASP A 328 7.55 18.68 -12.05
N GLY A 329 6.86 17.54 -11.92
CA GLY A 329 6.16 16.89 -13.01
C GLY A 329 7.01 15.92 -13.83
N GLU A 330 8.34 15.91 -13.66
CA GLU A 330 9.27 14.99 -14.32
C GLU A 330 9.59 13.78 -13.43
N THR A 331 9.65 12.60 -14.05
CA THR A 331 10.02 11.36 -13.37
C THR A 331 11.49 11.07 -13.59
N VAL A 332 12.24 10.99 -12.51
CA VAL A 332 13.66 10.64 -12.48
C VAL A 332 13.80 9.18 -12.03
N SER A 333 14.64 8.43 -12.75
CA SER A 333 15.08 7.09 -12.33
C SER A 333 16.43 7.21 -11.67
N VAL A 334 16.57 6.68 -10.46
CA VAL A 334 17.83 6.61 -9.72
C VAL A 334 18.20 5.15 -9.58
N THR A 335 19.28 4.76 -10.24
CA THR A 335 19.86 3.42 -10.14
C THR A 335 21.23 3.56 -9.53
N THR A 336 21.52 2.74 -8.50
CA THR A 336 22.84 2.72 -7.90
C THR A 336 23.90 2.22 -8.89
N PRO A 337 25.16 2.69 -8.75
CA PRO A 337 26.29 2.06 -9.42
C PRO A 337 26.43 0.58 -9.03
N GLU A 338 27.16 -0.19 -9.85
CA GLU A 338 27.50 -1.58 -9.57
C GLU A 338 28.15 -1.73 -8.18
N GLY A 339 27.77 -2.78 -7.43
CA GLY A 339 28.23 -3.01 -6.06
C GLY A 339 27.50 -2.19 -4.98
N LYS A 340 26.48 -1.40 -5.35
CA LYS A 340 25.70 -0.60 -4.41
C LYS A 340 24.20 -0.82 -4.55
N THR A 341 23.46 -0.54 -3.48
CA THR A 341 22.01 -0.55 -3.41
C THR A 341 21.51 0.60 -2.53
N HIS A 342 20.22 0.88 -2.54
CA HIS A 342 19.61 1.81 -1.59
C HIS A 342 19.02 1.02 -0.42
N MET A 343 19.41 1.37 0.81
CA MET A 343 18.68 0.96 2.02
C MET A 343 17.59 1.99 2.29
N ILE A 344 16.35 1.55 2.38
CA ILE A 344 15.17 2.39 2.63
C ILE A 344 14.65 2.05 4.00
N VAL A 345 14.53 3.06 4.87
CA VAL A 345 13.97 2.90 6.22
C VAL A 345 12.71 3.75 6.32
N HIS A 346 11.57 3.10 6.50
CA HIS A 346 10.30 3.79 6.66
C HIS A 346 10.14 4.24 8.12
N MET A 347 9.99 5.53 8.35
CA MET A 347 9.92 6.14 9.66
C MET A 347 8.52 6.63 9.99
N ARG A 348 8.10 6.45 11.25
CA ARG A 348 6.96 7.15 11.85
C ARG A 348 7.42 7.97 13.05
N ILE A 349 7.03 9.23 13.07
CA ILE A 349 7.25 10.15 14.19
C ILE A 349 5.92 10.73 14.61
N THR A 350 5.57 10.60 15.90
CA THR A 350 4.26 11.02 16.39
C THR A 350 4.41 11.94 17.58
N HIS A 351 3.70 13.06 17.54
CA HIS A 351 3.48 13.89 18.72
C HIS A 351 2.35 13.27 19.55
N ARG A 352 2.67 12.48 20.58
CA ARG A 352 1.68 11.73 21.35
C ARG A 352 0.81 12.63 22.23
N GLY A 353 1.36 13.75 22.65
CA GLY A 353 0.59 14.90 23.13
C GLY A 353 1.31 15.71 24.20
N ASN A 354 0.63 16.76 24.66
CA ASN A 354 1.16 17.67 25.67
C ASN A 354 0.84 17.16 27.09
N LEU A 355 1.85 17.13 27.96
CA LEU A 355 1.76 16.63 29.34
C LEU A 355 1.29 17.70 30.32
N ASP A 356 1.56 18.97 30.05
CA ASP A 356 1.20 20.12 30.90
C ASP A 356 -0.15 20.76 30.54
N GLY A 357 -0.83 20.25 29.53
CA GLY A 357 -2.15 20.70 29.08
C GLY A 357 -2.15 21.98 28.24
N VAL A 358 -0.97 22.54 27.91
CA VAL A 358 -0.84 23.65 26.96
C VAL A 358 -0.60 23.08 25.57
N ASN A 359 -1.20 23.69 24.54
CA ASN A 359 -1.04 23.25 23.17
C ASN A 359 0.31 23.76 22.62
N TYR A 360 1.28 22.87 22.53
CA TYR A 360 2.52 23.08 21.79
C TYR A 360 2.52 22.24 20.52
N THR A 361 3.39 22.64 19.59
CA THR A 361 3.83 21.78 18.48
C THR A 361 5.23 21.26 18.78
N ILE A 362 5.62 20.19 18.10
CA ILE A 362 7.00 19.69 18.11
C ILE A 362 7.59 19.76 16.72
N GLU A 363 8.90 19.86 16.62
CA GLU A 363 9.61 19.72 15.36
C GLU A 363 10.19 18.31 15.28
N ALA A 364 9.91 17.58 14.20
CA ALA A 364 10.53 16.29 13.96
C ALA A 364 12.07 16.45 13.80
N PRO A 365 12.89 15.42 14.08
CA PRO A 365 14.32 15.47 13.82
C PRO A 365 14.62 15.81 12.36
N ALA A 366 15.64 16.63 12.11
CA ALA A 366 16.09 16.92 10.76
C ALA A 366 16.67 15.65 10.11
N LEU A 367 16.62 15.56 8.78
CA LEU A 367 17.17 14.42 8.03
C LEU A 367 18.65 14.09 8.42
N PRO A 368 19.56 15.05 8.63
CA PRO A 368 20.93 14.75 9.05
C PRO A 368 21.08 14.19 10.46
N ALA A 369 20.02 14.16 11.27
CA ALA A 369 20.05 13.52 12.59
C ALA A 369 20.07 11.99 12.50
N PHE A 370 19.74 11.42 11.34
CA PHE A 370 19.67 9.98 11.14
C PHE A 370 20.99 9.47 10.54
N THR A 371 21.56 8.43 11.14
CA THR A 371 22.73 7.73 10.60
C THR A 371 22.45 6.24 10.53
N LEU A 372 22.72 5.64 9.37
CA LEU A 372 22.66 4.18 9.21
C LEU A 372 24.07 3.64 9.41
N HIS A 373 24.22 2.67 10.30
CA HIS A 373 25.49 2.05 10.59
C HIS A 373 25.51 0.64 10.01
N GLY A 374 26.48 0.35 9.14
CA GLY A 374 26.83 -1.00 8.72
C GLY A 374 27.92 -1.59 9.61
N SER A 375 28.41 -2.77 9.25
CA SER A 375 29.47 -3.45 10.02
C SER A 375 30.80 -2.68 10.02
N ASP A 376 31.12 -1.96 8.93
CA ASP A 376 32.43 -1.33 8.71
C ASP A 376 32.35 0.17 8.35
N GLU A 377 31.17 0.70 8.04
CA GLU A 377 30.99 2.07 7.55
C GLU A 377 29.63 2.66 8.00
N ASP A 378 29.62 3.98 8.18
CA ASP A 378 28.44 4.77 8.48
C ASP A 378 27.93 5.46 7.21
N PHE A 379 26.63 5.41 6.98
CA PHE A 379 25.97 5.95 5.81
C PHE A 379 25.07 7.12 6.19
N ALA A 380 25.25 8.23 5.48
CA ALA A 380 24.39 9.40 5.59
C ALA A 380 23.16 9.30 4.68
N PRO A 381 22.02 9.91 5.04
CA PRO A 381 20.84 9.91 4.18
C PRO A 381 21.07 10.59 2.83
N LEU A 382 20.52 10.02 1.75
CA LEU A 382 20.43 10.69 0.47
C LEU A 382 19.49 11.90 0.57
N ARG A 383 19.87 12.98 -0.12
CA ARG A 383 19.02 14.15 -0.29
C ARG A 383 18.21 14.00 -1.58
N ILE A 384 16.91 13.77 -1.42
CA ILE A 384 15.93 13.79 -2.50
C ILE A 384 15.23 15.17 -2.47
N PRO A 385 14.86 15.75 -3.63
CA PRO A 385 14.10 17.00 -3.65
C PRO A 385 12.83 16.93 -2.79
N GLU A 386 12.56 18.01 -2.07
CA GLU A 386 11.46 18.09 -1.09
C GLU A 386 10.06 17.94 -1.70
N ASN A 387 9.91 18.33 -2.96
CA ASN A 387 8.68 18.20 -3.73
C ASN A 387 8.55 16.83 -4.43
N ALA A 388 9.46 15.89 -4.15
CA ALA A 388 9.51 14.62 -4.84
C ALA A 388 8.63 13.56 -4.17
N SER A 389 7.76 12.91 -4.95
CA SER A 389 7.15 11.65 -4.55
C SER A 389 8.03 10.50 -5.06
N THR A 390 8.51 9.62 -4.19
CA THR A 390 9.38 8.49 -4.63
C THR A 390 8.56 7.30 -5.11
N SER A 391 9.17 6.15 -5.36
CA SER A 391 8.53 4.84 -5.54
C SER A 391 8.53 4.02 -4.25
N PHE A 392 8.80 4.62 -3.07
CA PHE A 392 8.76 3.99 -1.73
C PHE A 392 7.95 4.78 -0.68
N GLY A 393 6.89 5.45 -1.10
CA GLY A 393 6.10 6.41 -0.33
C GLY A 393 6.65 7.85 -0.37
N GLU A 394 6.13 8.66 0.56
CA GLU A 394 6.64 10.00 0.83
C GLU A 394 8.08 9.93 1.37
N VAL A 395 8.93 10.86 0.93
CA VAL A 395 10.27 11.01 1.49
C VAL A 395 10.13 11.61 2.89
N TYR A 396 10.94 11.12 3.82
CA TYR A 396 11.03 11.75 5.12
C TYR A 396 11.45 13.21 5.00
N MET A 397 10.59 14.08 5.49
CA MET A 397 10.82 15.51 5.51
C MET A 397 10.60 16.05 6.91
N GLN A 398 11.52 16.89 7.36
CA GLN A 398 11.35 17.57 8.64
C GLN A 398 10.08 18.42 8.60
N ARG A 399 9.19 18.18 9.56
CA ARG A 399 7.92 18.90 9.69
C ARG A 399 7.65 19.23 11.15
N THR A 400 6.89 20.30 11.34
CA THR A 400 6.27 20.63 12.62
C THR A 400 5.01 19.80 12.77
N LEU A 401 4.84 19.14 13.91
CA LEU A 401 3.70 18.28 14.19
C LEU A 401 2.84 18.86 15.31
N ASP A 402 1.55 19.00 15.02
CA ASP A 402 0.50 19.30 15.96
C ASP A 402 0.26 18.13 16.92
N ARG A 403 -0.50 18.39 17.99
CA ARG A 403 -0.85 17.38 18.98
C ARG A 403 -1.58 16.20 18.32
N LYS A 404 -1.07 14.98 18.54
CA LYS A 404 -1.54 13.70 17.96
C LYS A 404 -1.28 13.53 16.46
N GLU A 405 -0.58 14.46 15.83
CA GLU A 405 -0.16 14.31 14.43
C GLU A 405 1.00 13.31 14.32
N SER A 406 1.04 12.61 13.19
CA SER A 406 2.15 11.72 12.83
C SER A 406 2.73 12.13 11.49
N LEU A 407 4.05 12.05 11.41
CA LEU A 407 4.85 12.12 10.19
C LEU A 407 5.25 10.70 9.80
N ASP A 408 4.88 10.29 8.60
CA ASP A 408 5.29 9.04 7.98
C ASP A 408 6.15 9.34 6.76
N GLY A 409 7.30 8.69 6.61
CA GLY A 409 8.17 8.94 5.48
C GLY A 409 9.41 8.07 5.43
N SER A 410 9.92 7.84 4.22
CA SER A 410 11.05 6.96 3.95
C SER A 410 12.37 7.74 3.90
N ILE A 411 13.37 7.27 4.63
CA ILE A 411 14.76 7.73 4.55
C ILE A 411 15.55 6.75 3.68
N LEU A 412 16.31 7.26 2.71
CA LEU A 412 17.12 6.43 1.82
C LEU A 412 18.61 6.62 2.14
N PHE A 413 19.37 5.53 2.09
CA PHE A 413 20.83 5.49 2.24
C PHE A 413 21.44 4.74 1.05
N GLU A 414 22.58 5.20 0.55
CA GLU A 414 23.34 4.47 -0.47
C GLU A 414 24.33 3.57 0.26
N VAL A 415 24.20 2.26 0.09
CA VAL A 415 24.97 1.25 0.82
C VAL A 415 25.56 0.21 -0.14
N PRO A 416 26.57 -0.58 0.27
CA PRO A 416 27.01 -1.75 -0.50
C PRO A 416 25.86 -2.74 -0.71
N ASP A 417 25.77 -3.34 -1.90
CA ASP A 417 24.71 -4.31 -2.24
C ASP A 417 24.71 -5.57 -1.36
N VAL A 418 25.85 -5.89 -0.75
CA VAL A 418 25.99 -6.97 0.25
C VAL A 418 25.38 -6.64 1.61
N LEU A 419 25.13 -5.36 1.93
CA LEU A 419 24.64 -4.95 3.24
C LEU A 419 23.14 -5.22 3.36
N ARG A 420 22.77 -6.16 4.23
CA ARG A 420 21.36 -6.51 4.50
C ARG A 420 20.80 -5.71 5.68
N PRO A 421 19.47 -5.53 5.78
CA PRO A 421 18.86 -4.87 6.94
C PRO A 421 19.23 -5.51 8.29
N SER A 422 19.41 -6.84 8.33
CA SER A 422 19.84 -7.58 9.54
C SER A 422 21.25 -7.22 10.03
N ASP A 423 22.08 -6.68 9.14
CA ASP A 423 23.49 -6.37 9.40
C ASP A 423 23.69 -4.87 9.61
N ALA A 424 22.60 -4.13 9.77
CA ALA A 424 22.59 -2.68 9.91
C ALA A 424 21.71 -2.22 11.07
N TYR A 425 22.06 -1.07 11.64
CA TYR A 425 21.24 -0.40 12.63
C TYR A 425 21.11 1.10 12.33
N LEU A 426 19.95 1.67 12.65
CA LEU A 426 19.69 3.10 12.53
C LEU A 426 19.92 3.76 13.88
N SER A 427 20.63 4.88 13.91
CA SER A 427 20.72 5.76 15.07
C SER A 427 20.09 7.12 14.79
N VAL A 428 19.61 7.77 15.85
CA VAL A 428 19.16 9.16 15.80
C VAL A 428 19.98 9.98 16.78
N ASP A 429 20.72 10.95 16.25
CA ASP A 429 21.47 11.92 17.03
C ASP A 429 20.95 13.34 16.77
N SER A 430 20.27 13.89 17.76
CA SER A 430 19.72 15.24 17.73
C SER A 430 19.65 15.80 19.12
N GLU A 431 19.94 17.10 19.29
CA GLU A 431 19.82 17.79 20.59
C GLU A 431 18.41 17.66 21.19
N SER A 432 17.39 17.52 20.34
CA SER A 432 15.99 17.39 20.75
C SER A 432 15.61 15.96 21.18
N VAL A 433 16.45 14.95 20.89
CA VAL A 433 16.17 13.53 21.16
C VAL A 433 17.16 13.01 22.22
N PRO A 434 16.71 12.76 23.46
CA PRO A 434 17.59 12.28 24.51
C PRO A 434 18.00 10.83 24.27
N GLY A 435 19.22 10.48 24.70
CA GLY A 435 19.66 9.08 24.83
C GLY A 435 20.12 8.40 23.54
N HIS A 436 20.14 9.10 22.40
CA HIS A 436 20.63 8.59 21.10
C HIS A 436 20.07 7.21 20.75
N PRO A 437 18.74 7.09 20.54
CA PRO A 437 18.12 5.80 20.34
C PRO A 437 18.64 5.09 19.08
N VAL A 438 18.73 3.77 19.19
CA VAL A 438 19.30 2.92 18.15
C VAL A 438 18.39 1.72 17.88
N TRP A 439 18.20 1.37 16.60
CA TRP A 439 17.35 0.27 16.15
C TRP A 439 18.07 -0.70 15.22
N VAL A 440 18.00 -2.00 15.50
CA VAL A 440 18.32 -3.03 14.50
C VAL A 440 17.20 -3.14 13.46
N LEU A 441 17.57 -3.32 12.19
CA LEU A 441 16.63 -3.24 11.07
C LEU A 441 16.16 -4.59 10.51
N GLY A 442 16.70 -5.73 11.00
CA GLY A 442 16.31 -7.08 10.57
C GLY A 442 16.61 -8.16 11.59
#